data_AF-A0AAN4N0N0-F1
#
_entry.id   AF-A0AAN4N0N0-F1
#
_cell.length_a   1.000
_cell.length_b   1.000
_cell.length_c   1.000
_cell.angle_alpha   90.00
_cell.angle_beta   90.00
_cell.angle_gamma   90.00
#
_symmetry.space_group_name_H-M   'P 1'
#
loop_
_entity.id
_entity.type
_entity.pdbx_description
1 polymer ?
#
loop_
_entity_poly.entity_id
_entity_poly.type
_entity_poly.pdbx_seq_one_letter_code
_entity_poly.pdbx_strand_id
1 'polypeptide(L)'
;MDNIFALTDSIHVIKQTIEVSSPLQNTSILDTIYKIATVCIAFINVCLVIYIFVRNNNKDNKNSEKNRKMSLLKTLILDYNMKYLYLFFEDLRKETNKLTVANLSDDAKREINEKLLLYGNELRQKFIDPFLAIDSKLYDNILHSIDILLDNMTNSIFDEGINLSHAPKFEELIINKITNTKTHIIKLLFEYSGE
;
A
#
# COMPACT_ATOMS: atom_id res chain seq x y z
N MET A 1 22.56 13.84 112.06
CA MET A 1 21.66 13.71 110.91
C MET A 1 21.28 15.10 110.50
N ASP A 2 21.70 15.51 109.30
CA ASP A 2 20.88 16.00 108.17
C ASP A 2 19.76 17.03 108.48
N ASN A 3 19.41 18.04 107.66
CA ASN A 3 19.94 18.64 106.42
C ASN A 3 19.03 19.87 106.09
N ILE A 4 19.36 20.89 105.29
CA ILE A 4 20.62 21.52 104.84
C ILE A 4 20.24 22.81 104.06
N PHE A 5 21.17 23.77 103.82
CA PHE A 5 20.99 24.95 102.92
C PHE A 5 19.93 26.00 103.39
N ALA A 6 19.90 27.24 102.88
CA ALA A 6 20.67 27.86 101.80
C ALA A 6 21.18 29.26 102.20
N LEU A 7 22.41 29.59 101.79
CA LEU A 7 22.85 30.98 101.68
C LEU A 7 22.38 31.53 100.33
N THR A 8 21.73 32.70 100.37
CA THR A 8 21.47 33.55 99.20
C THR A 8 22.78 34.10 98.64
N ASP A 9 23.00 34.01 97.33
CA ASP A 9 23.48 35.21 96.64
C ASP A 9 23.11 35.30 95.14
N SER A 10 22.94 36.55 94.78
CA SER A 10 22.55 37.24 93.56
C SER A 10 23.41 36.92 92.32
N ILE A 11 22.78 36.68 91.16
CA ILE A 11 23.40 36.95 89.85
C ILE A 11 22.41 37.69 88.93
N HIS A 12 22.88 38.79 88.33
CA HIS A 12 22.13 39.66 87.42
C HIS A 12 21.64 38.93 86.15
N VAL A 13 20.36 39.09 85.81
CA VAL A 13 19.84 38.72 84.48
C VAL A 13 20.21 39.79 83.46
N ILE A 14 21.23 39.50 82.64
CA ILE A 14 21.55 40.30 81.45
C ILE A 14 20.55 39.96 80.34
N LYS A 15 19.73 40.93 79.92
CA LYS A 15 18.94 40.79 78.69
C LYS A 15 19.82 41.04 77.47
N GLN A 16 20.34 39.96 76.86
CA GLN A 16 20.80 40.01 75.48
C GLN A 16 19.64 39.71 74.53
N THR A 17 19.26 40.73 73.74
CA THR A 17 18.35 40.55 72.61
C THR A 17 19.16 40.01 71.43
N ILE A 18 18.90 38.79 70.99
CA ILE A 18 19.52 38.22 69.78
C ILE A 18 18.65 38.60 68.59
N GLU A 19 19.13 39.48 67.72
CA GLU A 19 18.57 39.64 66.38
C GLU A 19 18.95 38.42 65.53
N VAL A 20 17.98 37.55 65.26
CA VAL A 20 18.17 36.44 64.32
C VAL A 20 17.94 36.95 62.91
N SER A 21 19.02 37.25 62.19
CA SER A 21 18.98 37.58 60.76
C SER A 21 18.50 36.38 59.95
N SER A 22 17.28 36.44 59.41
CA SER A 22 16.71 35.41 58.54
C SER A 22 17.47 35.30 57.20
N PRO A 23 17.74 34.09 56.68
CA PRO A 23 18.44 33.93 55.41
C PRO A 23 17.56 34.30 54.20
N LEU A 24 17.98 35.36 53.52
CA LEU A 24 17.79 35.76 52.12
C LEU A 24 16.69 35.03 51.27
N GLN A 25 15.68 35.79 50.84
CA GLN A 25 14.49 35.38 50.06
C GLN A 25 14.72 34.87 48.60
N ASN A 26 15.91 34.39 48.23
CA ASN A 26 16.26 34.14 46.82
C ASN A 26 15.77 32.80 46.22
N THR A 27 15.17 31.90 47.00
CA THR A 27 14.68 30.59 46.50
C THR A 27 13.36 30.68 45.71
N SER A 28 12.51 31.66 46.03
CA SER A 28 11.11 31.69 45.57
C SER A 28 10.95 31.87 44.05
N ILE A 29 11.85 32.61 43.41
CA ILE A 29 11.83 32.85 41.96
C ILE A 29 12.25 31.59 41.19
N LEU A 30 13.30 30.91 41.67
CA LEU A 30 13.82 29.69 41.03
C LEU A 30 12.80 28.54 41.10
N ASP A 31 12.14 28.36 42.25
CA ASP A 31 11.04 27.39 42.42
C ASP A 31 9.85 27.68 41.50
N THR A 32 9.54 28.96 41.28
CA THR A 32 8.45 29.37 40.38
C THR A 32 8.79 29.04 38.93
N ILE A 33 10.02 29.32 38.49
CA ILE A 33 10.52 28.95 37.16
C ILE A 33 10.50 27.43 36.98
N TYR A 34 10.94 26.66 37.99
CA TYR A 34 10.94 25.19 37.93
C TYR A 34 9.53 24.63 37.77
N LYS A 35 8.56 25.12 38.55
CA LYS A 35 7.15 24.71 38.44
C LYS A 35 6.56 25.01 37.05
N ILE A 36 6.83 26.21 36.51
CA ILE A 36 6.40 26.59 35.15
C ILE A 36 7.03 25.66 34.12
N ALA A 37 8.33 25.38 34.22
CA ALA A 37 9.02 24.43 33.33
C ALA A 37 8.42 23.02 33.41
N THR A 38 8.10 22.52 34.61
CA THR A 38 7.43 21.21 34.79
C THR A 38 6.07 21.16 34.10
N VAL A 39 5.25 22.22 34.22
CA VAL A 39 3.94 22.31 33.55
C VAL A 39 4.10 22.37 32.03
N CYS A 40 5.04 23.16 31.52
CA CYS A 40 5.35 23.23 30.09
C CYS A 40 5.83 21.88 29.52
N ILE A 41 6.71 21.17 30.23
CA ILE A 41 7.18 19.83 29.84
C ILE A 41 6.02 18.83 29.81
N ALA A 42 5.15 18.85 30.83
CA ALA A 42 3.96 18.00 30.86
C ALA A 42 3.03 18.27 29.67
N PHE A 43 2.79 19.55 29.33
CA PHE A 43 1.99 19.95 28.18
C PHE A 43 2.61 19.50 26.85
N ILE A 44 3.92 19.70 26.66
CA ILE A 44 4.65 19.24 25.48
C ILE A 44 4.57 17.71 25.33
N ASN A 45 4.71 16.96 26.44
CA ASN A 45 4.56 15.50 26.42
C ASN A 45 3.15 15.07 26.01
N VAL A 46 2.09 15.72 26.51
CA VAL A 46 0.70 15.45 26.08
C VAL A 46 0.53 15.73 24.58
N CYS A 47 1.02 16.87 24.09
CA CYS A 47 0.99 17.20 22.66
C CYS A 47 1.75 16.18 21.79
N LEU A 48 2.93 15.73 22.24
CA LEU A 48 3.72 14.70 21.56
C LEU A 48 2.99 13.35 21.52
N VAL A 49 2.39 12.92 22.63
CA VAL A 49 1.60 11.67 22.69
C VAL A 49 0.41 11.73 21.72
N ILE A 50 -0.34 12.83 21.71
CA ILE A 50 -1.47 13.02 20.78
C ILE A 50 -0.97 13.02 19.32
N TYR A 51 0.11 13.74 19.03
CA TYR A 51 0.71 13.78 17.69
C TYR A 51 1.17 12.41 17.20
N ILE A 52 1.88 11.66 18.06
CA ILE A 52 2.32 10.29 17.77
C ILE A 52 1.10 9.39 17.54
N PHE A 53 0.09 9.44 18.40
CA PHE A 53 -1.11 8.61 18.29
C PHE A 53 -1.86 8.85 16.96
N VAL A 54 -2.15 10.11 16.61
CA VAL A 54 -2.83 10.44 15.34
C VAL A 54 -1.97 10.02 14.14
N ARG A 55 -0.65 10.26 14.19
CA ARG A 55 0.26 9.88 13.10
C ARG A 55 0.43 8.37 12.96
N ASN A 56 0.38 7.61 14.06
CA ASN A 56 0.45 6.15 14.02
C ASN A 56 -0.86 5.57 13.50
N ASN A 57 -2.00 5.95 14.07
CA ASN A 57 -3.33 5.48 13.65
C ASN A 57 -3.58 5.71 12.15
N ASN A 58 -3.18 6.86 11.60
CA ASN A 58 -3.29 7.13 10.15
C ASN A 58 -2.36 6.26 9.29
N LYS A 59 -1.17 5.90 9.77
CA LYS A 59 -0.27 4.94 9.11
C LYS A 59 -0.81 3.52 9.21
N ASP A 60 -1.28 3.12 10.37
CA ASP A 60 -1.78 1.78 10.67
C ASP A 60 -3.03 1.48 9.82
N ASN A 61 -3.97 2.42 9.72
CA ASN A 61 -5.13 2.31 8.84
C ASN A 61 -4.74 2.16 7.37
N LYS A 62 -3.81 2.99 6.86
CA LYS A 62 -3.33 2.90 5.47
C LYS A 62 -2.60 1.57 5.20
N ASN A 63 -1.77 1.10 6.13
CA ASN A 63 -1.07 -0.18 6.01
C ASN A 63 -2.05 -1.36 6.10
N SER A 64 -3.06 -1.27 6.96
CA SER A 64 -4.15 -2.25 7.08
C SER A 64 -4.94 -2.37 5.78
N GLU A 65 -5.29 -1.24 5.16
CA GLU A 65 -5.97 -1.25 3.86
C GLU A 65 -5.11 -1.84 2.74
N LYS A 66 -3.82 -1.46 2.65
CA LYS A 66 -2.85 -2.07 1.72
C LYS A 66 -2.78 -3.59 1.90
N ASN A 67 -2.63 -4.04 3.15
CA ASN A 67 -2.58 -5.46 3.49
C ASN A 67 -3.89 -6.19 3.15
N ARG A 68 -5.05 -5.55 3.35
CA ARG A 68 -6.36 -6.08 2.95
C ARG A 68 -6.45 -6.22 1.43
N LYS A 69 -6.14 -5.17 0.64
CA LYS A 69 -6.16 -5.24 -0.83
C LYS A 69 -5.21 -6.33 -1.36
N MET A 70 -3.99 -6.42 -0.80
CA MET A 70 -3.02 -7.48 -1.09
C MET A 70 -3.57 -8.88 -0.76
N SER A 71 -4.21 -9.07 0.40
CA SER A 71 -4.81 -10.35 0.77
C SER A 71 -5.98 -10.72 -0.14
N LEU A 72 -6.82 -9.74 -0.52
CA LEU A 72 -7.93 -9.95 -1.45
C LEU A 72 -7.42 -10.33 -2.84
N LEU A 73 -6.36 -9.68 -3.35
CA LEU A 73 -5.75 -10.04 -4.63
C LEU A 73 -5.25 -11.49 -4.61
N LYS A 74 -4.55 -11.90 -3.54
CA LYS A 74 -4.08 -13.28 -3.36
C LYS A 74 -5.24 -14.27 -3.34
N THR A 75 -6.17 -14.10 -2.40
CA THR A 75 -7.23 -15.08 -2.16
C THR A 75 -8.28 -15.10 -3.27
N LEU A 76 -8.83 -13.97 -3.72
CA LEU A 76 -9.94 -13.96 -4.68
C LEU A 76 -9.50 -14.19 -6.13
N ILE A 77 -8.31 -13.71 -6.50
CA ILE A 77 -7.92 -13.63 -7.90
C ILE A 77 -6.79 -14.60 -8.22
N LEU A 78 -5.69 -14.56 -7.46
CA LEU A 78 -4.55 -15.44 -7.71
C LEU A 78 -4.91 -16.92 -7.50
N ASP A 79 -5.62 -17.25 -6.41
CA ASP A 79 -5.97 -18.65 -6.09
C ASP A 79 -7.16 -19.19 -6.91
N TYR A 80 -8.25 -18.43 -7.09
CA TYR A 80 -9.46 -18.95 -7.77
C TYR A 80 -9.55 -18.65 -9.28
N ASN A 81 -9.05 -17.50 -9.73
CA ASN A 81 -9.37 -16.99 -11.08
C ASN A 81 -8.19 -17.04 -12.07
N MET A 82 -6.93 -17.17 -11.63
CA MET A 82 -5.76 -17.25 -12.53
C MET A 82 -5.83 -18.34 -13.60
N LYS A 83 -6.55 -19.43 -13.32
CA LYS A 83 -6.83 -20.47 -14.33
C LYS A 83 -7.48 -19.89 -15.60
N TYR A 84 -8.35 -18.88 -15.48
CA TYR A 84 -9.00 -18.25 -16.63
C TYR A 84 -8.02 -17.38 -17.43
N LEU A 85 -7.06 -16.72 -16.77
CA LEU A 85 -5.96 -16.02 -17.46
C LEU A 85 -5.10 -16.98 -18.26
N TYR A 86 -4.74 -18.14 -17.70
CA TYR A 86 -3.95 -19.14 -18.40
C TYR A 86 -4.70 -19.79 -19.57
N LEU A 87 -5.97 -20.16 -19.35
CA LEU A 87 -6.84 -20.72 -20.40
C LEU A 87 -7.01 -19.74 -21.57
N PHE A 88 -7.31 -18.47 -21.29
CA PHE A 88 -7.41 -17.43 -22.32
C PHE A 88 -6.17 -17.36 -23.22
N PHE A 89 -4.96 -17.34 -22.65
CA PHE A 89 -3.74 -17.29 -23.46
C PHE A 89 -3.44 -18.60 -24.21
N GLU A 90 -3.91 -19.73 -23.69
CA GLU A 90 -3.82 -21.03 -24.38
C GLU A 90 -4.77 -21.08 -25.57
N ASP A 91 -6.02 -20.64 -25.38
CA ASP A 91 -7.07 -20.67 -26.40
C ASP A 91 -6.88 -19.60 -27.48
N LEU A 92 -6.39 -18.40 -27.11
CA LEU A 92 -5.83 -17.43 -28.05
C LEU A 92 -4.79 -18.09 -28.96
N ARG A 93 -3.79 -18.78 -28.38
CA ARG A 93 -2.70 -19.38 -29.15
C ARG A 93 -3.20 -20.49 -30.08
N LYS A 94 -4.12 -21.35 -29.60
CA LYS A 94 -4.76 -22.39 -30.42
C LYS A 94 -5.53 -21.81 -31.60
N GLU A 95 -6.31 -20.76 -31.37
CA GLU A 95 -7.15 -20.15 -32.40
C GLU A 95 -6.31 -19.35 -33.40
N THR A 96 -5.33 -18.56 -32.93
CA THR A 96 -4.45 -17.80 -33.83
C THR A 96 -3.54 -18.70 -34.67
N ASN A 97 -3.19 -19.92 -34.22
CA ASN A 97 -2.42 -20.86 -35.05
C ASN A 97 -3.13 -21.18 -36.37
N LYS A 98 -4.47 -21.05 -36.46
CA LYS A 98 -5.24 -21.25 -37.71
C LYS A 98 -4.93 -20.19 -38.77
N LEU A 99 -4.42 -19.02 -38.37
CA LEU A 99 -3.97 -17.95 -39.27
C LEU A 99 -2.68 -18.28 -40.03
N THR A 100 -1.98 -19.36 -39.66
CA THR A 100 -0.78 -19.83 -40.38
C THR A 100 -1.12 -20.55 -41.69
N VAL A 101 -2.40 -20.86 -41.94
CA VAL A 101 -2.85 -21.48 -43.19
C VAL A 101 -2.78 -20.48 -44.34
N ALA A 102 -2.05 -20.82 -45.40
CA ALA A 102 -1.92 -19.98 -46.58
C ALA A 102 -3.27 -19.80 -47.30
N ASN A 103 -3.49 -18.60 -47.86
CA ASN A 103 -4.70 -18.22 -48.59
C ASN A 103 -6.01 -18.40 -47.80
N LEU A 104 -5.98 -18.12 -46.49
CA LEU A 104 -7.18 -18.13 -45.65
C LEU A 104 -8.20 -17.10 -46.14
N SER A 105 -9.47 -17.53 -46.32
CA SER A 105 -10.55 -16.65 -46.77
C SER A 105 -10.92 -15.60 -45.72
N ASP A 106 -11.46 -14.46 -46.16
CA ASP A 106 -11.82 -13.37 -45.25
C ASP A 106 -12.96 -13.74 -44.30
N ASP A 107 -13.86 -14.65 -44.69
CA ASP A 107 -14.83 -15.24 -43.78
C ASP A 107 -14.18 -16.07 -42.67
N ALA A 108 -13.14 -16.86 -42.97
CA ALA A 108 -12.43 -17.64 -41.97
C ALA A 108 -11.55 -16.76 -41.07
N LYS A 109 -10.94 -15.69 -41.61
CA LYS A 109 -10.28 -14.64 -40.82
C LYS A 109 -11.26 -13.98 -39.83
N ARG A 110 -12.47 -13.67 -40.30
CA ARG A 110 -13.55 -13.10 -39.48
C ARG A 110 -14.03 -14.05 -38.39
N GLU A 111 -14.27 -15.33 -38.70
CA GLU A 111 -14.66 -16.34 -37.71
C GLU A 111 -13.58 -16.49 -36.61
N ILE A 112 -12.30 -16.48 -36.98
CA ILE A 112 -11.19 -16.48 -36.02
C ILE A 112 -11.27 -15.21 -35.16
N ASN A 113 -11.34 -14.02 -35.78
CA ASN A 113 -11.34 -12.76 -35.05
C ASN A 113 -12.51 -12.65 -34.06
N GLU A 114 -13.72 -13.05 -34.46
CA GLU A 114 -14.90 -13.09 -33.59
C GLU A 114 -14.69 -13.99 -32.37
N LYS A 115 -13.98 -15.13 -32.50
CA LYS A 115 -13.60 -15.99 -31.38
C LYS A 115 -12.53 -15.37 -30.48
N LEU A 116 -11.54 -14.67 -31.03
CA LEU A 116 -10.53 -13.96 -30.22
C LEU A 116 -11.21 -12.88 -29.34
N LEU A 117 -12.15 -12.13 -29.91
CA LEU A 117 -12.96 -11.14 -29.18
C LEU A 117 -13.89 -11.80 -28.15
N LEU A 118 -14.47 -12.97 -28.45
CA LEU A 118 -15.26 -13.74 -27.49
C LEU A 118 -14.41 -14.18 -26.29
N TYR A 119 -13.21 -14.72 -26.52
CA TYR A 119 -12.28 -15.10 -25.44
C TYR A 119 -11.87 -13.87 -24.61
N GLY A 120 -11.70 -12.70 -25.23
CA GLY A 120 -11.45 -11.43 -24.53
C GLY A 120 -12.60 -11.04 -23.59
N ASN A 121 -13.84 -11.12 -24.07
CA ASN A 121 -15.03 -10.87 -23.26
C ASN A 121 -15.18 -11.88 -22.11
N GLU A 122 -14.90 -13.16 -22.35
CA GLU A 122 -14.92 -14.17 -21.30
C GLU A 122 -13.84 -13.94 -20.23
N LEU A 123 -12.61 -13.61 -20.63
CA LEU A 123 -11.55 -13.23 -19.71
C LEU A 123 -11.96 -12.01 -18.88
N ARG A 124 -12.53 -10.98 -19.52
CA ARG A 124 -13.00 -9.79 -18.83
C ARG A 124 -13.95 -10.13 -17.69
N GLN A 125 -15.01 -10.88 -17.98
CA GLN A 125 -16.02 -11.25 -16.99
C GLN A 125 -15.49 -12.20 -15.90
N LYS A 126 -14.67 -13.20 -16.27
CA LYS A 126 -14.22 -14.27 -15.36
C LYS A 126 -12.97 -13.92 -14.56
N PHE A 127 -12.17 -12.95 -15.02
CA PHE A 127 -10.88 -12.60 -14.43
C PHE A 127 -10.72 -11.10 -14.15
N ILE A 128 -11.05 -10.21 -15.10
CA ILE A 128 -10.72 -8.78 -15.00
C ILE A 128 -11.74 -8.01 -14.15
N ASP A 129 -13.05 -8.17 -14.35
CA ASP A 129 -14.07 -7.43 -13.59
C ASP A 129 -13.99 -7.59 -12.05
N PRO A 130 -13.59 -8.74 -11.47
CA PRO A 130 -13.26 -8.86 -10.05
C PRO A 130 -12.24 -7.85 -9.49
N PHE A 131 -11.32 -7.32 -10.32
CA PHE A 131 -10.35 -6.32 -9.89
C PHE A 131 -10.98 -4.97 -9.53
N LEU A 132 -12.16 -4.63 -10.07
CA LEU A 132 -12.89 -3.39 -9.72
C LEU A 132 -13.19 -3.30 -8.21
N ALA A 133 -13.37 -4.43 -7.54
CA ALA A 133 -13.61 -4.50 -6.10
C ALA A 133 -12.33 -4.37 -5.24
N ILE A 134 -11.14 -4.39 -5.85
CA ILE A 134 -9.84 -4.35 -5.17
C ILE A 134 -9.11 -3.04 -5.51
N ASP A 135 -8.88 -2.80 -6.80
CA ASP A 135 -8.21 -1.60 -7.29
C ASP A 135 -8.57 -1.28 -8.76
N SER A 136 -9.10 -0.08 -8.99
CA SER A 136 -9.53 0.33 -10.34
C SER A 136 -8.37 0.57 -11.29
N LYS A 137 -7.18 0.98 -10.82
CA LYS A 137 -6.03 1.21 -11.72
C LYS A 137 -5.47 -0.13 -12.19
N LEU A 138 -5.42 -1.13 -11.32
CA LEU A 138 -5.03 -2.49 -11.69
C LEU A 138 -6.04 -3.10 -12.68
N TYR A 139 -7.34 -2.88 -12.48
CA TYR A 139 -8.38 -3.19 -13.46
C TYR A 139 -8.10 -2.54 -14.83
N ASP A 140 -7.98 -1.20 -14.85
CA ASP A 140 -7.79 -0.42 -16.08
C ASP A 140 -6.53 -0.87 -16.84
N ASN A 141 -5.41 -1.06 -16.14
CA ASN A 141 -4.14 -1.50 -16.73
C ASN A 141 -4.22 -2.91 -17.35
N ILE A 142 -4.90 -3.85 -16.68
CA ILE A 142 -5.07 -5.23 -17.19
C ILE A 142 -6.02 -5.23 -18.39
N LEU A 143 -7.17 -4.53 -18.29
CA LEU A 143 -8.13 -4.40 -19.38
C LEU A 143 -7.47 -3.80 -20.63
N HIS A 144 -6.81 -2.65 -20.47
CA HIS A 144 -6.11 -1.97 -21.57
C HIS A 144 -5.01 -2.84 -22.21
N SER A 145 -4.31 -3.66 -21.42
CA SER A 145 -3.32 -4.61 -21.94
C SER A 145 -3.93 -5.71 -22.82
N ILE A 146 -5.16 -6.13 -22.53
CA ILE A 146 -5.92 -7.12 -23.32
C ILE A 146 -6.53 -6.47 -24.55
N ASP A 147 -7.11 -5.28 -24.43
CA ASP A 147 -7.68 -4.53 -25.55
C ASP A 147 -6.59 -4.24 -26.61
N ILE A 148 -5.42 -3.72 -26.20
CA ILE A 148 -4.26 -3.55 -27.08
C ILE A 148 -3.85 -4.87 -27.77
N LEU A 149 -3.90 -6.00 -27.07
CA LEU A 149 -3.53 -7.29 -27.67
C LEU A 149 -4.53 -7.69 -28.77
N LEU A 150 -5.83 -7.57 -28.51
CA LEU A 150 -6.90 -7.92 -29.44
C LEU A 150 -6.96 -6.96 -30.64
N ASP A 151 -6.74 -5.66 -30.43
CA ASP A 151 -6.62 -4.67 -31.50
C ASP A 151 -5.42 -4.97 -32.41
N ASN A 152 -4.26 -5.26 -31.83
CA ASN A 152 -3.07 -5.65 -32.61
C ASN A 152 -3.30 -6.93 -33.42
N MET A 153 -4.00 -7.92 -32.86
CA MET A 153 -4.38 -9.14 -33.60
C MET A 153 -5.35 -8.82 -34.73
N THR A 154 -6.44 -8.08 -34.45
CA THR A 154 -7.46 -7.69 -35.43
C THR A 154 -6.79 -6.99 -36.62
N ASN A 155 -5.97 -5.98 -36.35
CA ASN A 155 -5.23 -5.26 -37.38
C ASN A 155 -4.29 -6.19 -38.16
N SER A 156 -3.56 -7.08 -37.49
CA SER A 156 -2.64 -8.04 -38.15
C SER A 156 -3.35 -9.10 -39.00
N ILE A 157 -4.62 -9.41 -38.71
CA ILE A 157 -5.44 -10.39 -39.44
C ILE A 157 -5.97 -9.81 -40.75
N PHE A 158 -6.35 -8.53 -40.75
CA PHE A 158 -7.00 -7.87 -41.88
C PHE A 158 -6.08 -6.96 -42.72
N ASP A 159 -4.83 -6.73 -42.31
CA ASP A 159 -3.83 -6.03 -43.10
C ASP A 159 -3.34 -6.89 -44.29
N GLU A 160 -3.69 -6.49 -45.51
CA GLU A 160 -3.29 -7.14 -46.77
C GLU A 160 -1.76 -7.17 -46.97
N GLY A 161 -1.01 -6.28 -46.32
CA GLY A 161 0.46 -6.24 -46.34
C GLY A 161 1.11 -7.28 -45.41
N ILE A 162 0.35 -7.97 -44.56
CA ILE A 162 0.87 -8.92 -43.57
C ILE A 162 0.54 -10.36 -43.97
N ASN A 163 1.57 -11.13 -44.36
CA ASN A 163 1.42 -12.57 -44.55
C ASN A 163 1.62 -13.35 -43.24
N LEU A 164 0.51 -13.68 -42.56
CA LEU A 164 0.52 -14.53 -41.36
C LEU A 164 0.84 -16.02 -41.63
N SER A 165 0.88 -16.48 -42.88
CA SER A 165 1.39 -17.82 -43.22
C SER A 165 2.93 -17.88 -43.19
N HIS A 166 3.61 -16.73 -43.13
CA HIS A 166 5.06 -16.66 -43.01
C HIS A 166 5.47 -16.72 -41.53
N ALA A 167 6.05 -17.86 -41.11
CA ALA A 167 6.28 -18.17 -39.70
C ALA A 167 7.01 -17.06 -38.89
N PRO A 168 8.09 -16.41 -39.38
CA PRO A 168 8.70 -15.28 -38.67
C PRO A 168 7.76 -14.09 -38.44
N LYS A 169 6.82 -13.83 -39.37
CA LYS A 169 5.90 -12.70 -39.26
C LYS A 169 4.74 -13.00 -38.31
N PHE A 170 4.26 -14.24 -38.33
CA PHE A 170 3.33 -14.78 -37.33
C PHE A 170 3.93 -14.76 -35.92
N GLU A 171 5.20 -15.17 -35.78
CA GLU A 171 5.89 -15.16 -34.49
C GLU A 171 6.06 -13.72 -33.95
N GLU A 172 6.51 -12.78 -34.79
CA GLU A 172 6.66 -11.37 -34.44
C GLU A 172 5.33 -10.71 -34.00
N LEU A 173 4.28 -10.85 -34.81
CA LEU A 173 3.05 -10.08 -34.63
C LEU A 173 2.01 -10.74 -33.74
N ILE A 174 2.03 -12.08 -33.61
CA ILE A 174 1.04 -12.82 -32.84
C ILE A 174 1.69 -13.43 -31.60
N ILE A 175 2.63 -14.38 -31.76
CA ILE A 175 3.15 -15.17 -30.63
C ILE A 175 3.93 -14.32 -29.62
N ASN A 176 4.75 -13.39 -30.09
CA ASN A 176 5.49 -12.47 -29.23
C ASN A 176 4.55 -11.49 -28.53
N LYS A 177 3.50 -10.99 -29.19
CA LYS A 177 2.49 -10.12 -28.55
C LYS A 177 1.74 -10.87 -27.45
N ILE A 178 1.25 -12.09 -27.72
CA ILE A 178 0.62 -12.97 -26.73
C ILE A 178 1.53 -13.16 -25.51
N THR A 179 2.79 -13.55 -25.75
CA THR A 179 3.76 -13.88 -24.69
C THR A 179 4.13 -12.66 -23.86
N ASN A 180 4.34 -11.50 -24.51
CA ASN A 180 4.68 -10.26 -23.84
C ASN A 180 3.50 -9.72 -23.01
N THR A 181 2.27 -9.71 -23.54
CA THR A 181 1.08 -9.29 -22.78
C THR A 181 0.83 -10.22 -21.58
N LYS A 182 0.94 -11.55 -21.76
CA LYS A 182 0.85 -12.51 -20.65
C LYS A 182 1.87 -12.21 -19.55
N THR A 183 3.13 -12.00 -19.94
CA THR A 183 4.22 -11.71 -19.00
C THR A 183 4.01 -10.35 -18.31
N HIS A 184 3.53 -9.34 -19.03
CA HIS A 184 3.23 -8.03 -18.49
C HIS A 184 2.09 -8.06 -17.46
N ILE A 185 0.97 -8.74 -17.76
CA ILE A 185 -0.14 -8.89 -16.82
C ILE A 185 0.33 -9.65 -15.58
N ILE A 186 1.03 -10.78 -15.72
CA ILE A 186 1.59 -11.52 -14.58
C ILE A 186 2.49 -10.60 -13.74
N LYS A 187 3.36 -9.80 -14.37
CA LYS A 187 4.23 -8.84 -13.68
C LYS A 187 3.41 -7.79 -12.90
N LEU A 188 2.38 -7.19 -13.48
CA LEU A 188 1.49 -6.25 -12.80
C LEU A 188 0.85 -6.87 -11.53
N LEU A 189 0.46 -8.14 -11.59
CA LEU A 189 -0.13 -8.85 -10.44
C LEU A 189 0.88 -9.10 -9.31
N PHE A 190 2.13 -9.43 -9.64
CA PHE A 190 3.18 -9.69 -8.65
C PHE A 190 3.81 -8.40 -8.08
N GLU A 191 3.86 -7.30 -8.86
CA GLU A 191 4.37 -6.01 -8.41
C GLU A 191 3.31 -5.16 -7.65
N TYR A 192 2.04 -5.54 -7.71
CA TYR A 192 0.97 -4.84 -7.00
C TYR A 192 1.21 -4.83 -5.48
N SER A 193 1.22 -3.63 -4.87
CA SER A 193 1.56 -3.42 -3.45
C SER A 193 0.41 -2.90 -2.58
N GLY A 194 -0.84 -3.11 -3.01
CA GLY A 194 -2.04 -2.73 -2.24
C GLY A 194 -2.39 -1.23 -2.31
N GLU A 195 -1.80 -0.47 -3.23
CA GLU A 195 -2.00 0.99 -3.36
C GLU A 195 -3.45 1.41 -3.59
#